data_AF-J9DWE5-F1
#
_entry.id   AF-J9DWE5-F1
#
_cell.length_a   1.000
_cell.length_b   1.000
_cell.length_c   1.000
_cell.angle_alpha   90.00
_cell.angle_beta   90.00
_cell.angle_gamma   90.00
#
_symmetry.space_group_name_H-M   'P 1'
#
loop_
_entity.id
_entity.type
_entity.pdbx_description
1 polymer ?
#
loop_
_entity_poly.entity_id
_entity_poly.type
_entity_poly.pdbx_seq_one_letter_code
_entity_poly.pdbx_strand_id
1 'polypeptide(L)'
;MASSAAGTISTKISQYTLERANRTRLLIENCYAQALAQCHEREKRLQKLEEKMEMEGLSESEKVVRRQVHMAKETDFLRLKRTRLTVADFTSLKVIGRGAFGEVRLVQKIDTGHVYAMKILRKTEMLEKEQ
;
A
#
# COMPACT_ATOMS: atom_id res chain seq x y z
N MET A 1 -39.00 25.01 -46.76
CA MET A 1 -38.11 23.89 -47.14
C MET A 1 -36.71 24.48 -47.31
N ALA A 2 -35.66 24.26 -46.51
CA ALA A 2 -35.34 23.30 -45.47
C ALA A 2 -34.39 24.00 -44.47
N SER A 3 -34.61 23.82 -43.17
CA SER A 3 -33.76 24.37 -42.11
C SER A 3 -32.87 23.27 -41.54
N SER A 4 -31.57 23.56 -41.50
CA SER A 4 -30.62 23.13 -40.47
C SER A 4 -30.44 21.62 -40.23
N ALA A 5 -29.48 21.02 -40.95
CA ALA A 5 -28.77 19.85 -40.45
C ALA A 5 -27.90 20.27 -39.27
N ALA A 6 -28.37 19.99 -38.04
CA ALA A 6 -27.56 20.07 -36.84
C ALA A 6 -26.42 19.05 -36.97
N GLY A 7 -25.23 19.53 -37.36
CA GLY A 7 -24.02 18.73 -37.28
C GLY A 7 -23.76 18.37 -35.83
N THR A 8 -24.03 17.13 -35.45
CA THR A 8 -23.62 16.58 -34.16
C THR A 8 -22.10 16.62 -34.13
N ILE A 9 -21.53 17.65 -33.49
CA ILE A 9 -20.10 17.72 -33.22
C ILE A 9 -19.80 16.59 -32.25
N SER A 10 -19.40 15.45 -32.77
CA SER A 10 -18.79 14.39 -31.98
C SER A 10 -17.43 14.91 -31.51
N THR A 11 -17.43 15.60 -30.38
CA THR A 11 -16.19 15.97 -29.68
C THR A 11 -15.49 14.70 -29.26
N LYS A 12 -14.56 14.24 -30.10
CA LYS A 12 -13.70 13.10 -29.80
C LYS A 12 -12.87 13.45 -28.56
N ILE A 13 -13.14 12.75 -27.46
CA ILE A 13 -12.38 12.90 -26.21
C ILE A 13 -10.92 12.51 -26.49
N SER A 14 -9.98 13.32 -26.00
CA SER A 14 -8.55 13.03 -26.19
C SER A 14 -8.16 11.71 -25.50
N GLN A 15 -7.19 11.00 -26.09
CA GLN A 15 -6.66 9.76 -25.50
C GLN A 15 -6.13 9.99 -24.08
N TYR A 16 -5.45 11.10 -23.83
CA TYR A 16 -4.97 11.49 -22.51
C TYR A 16 -6.11 11.59 -21.47
N THR A 17 -7.24 12.19 -21.85
CA THR A 17 -8.42 12.28 -20.98
C THR A 17 -8.99 10.90 -20.70
N LEU A 18 -9.08 10.04 -21.72
CA LEU A 18 -9.60 8.67 -21.58
C LEU A 18 -8.72 7.81 -20.67
N GLU A 19 -7.40 7.88 -20.83
CA GLU A 19 -6.43 7.16 -19.99
C GLU A 19 -6.50 7.61 -18.53
N ARG A 20 -6.63 8.92 -18.28
CA ARG A 20 -6.81 9.44 -16.91
C ARG A 20 -8.13 9.02 -16.30
N ALA A 21 -9.21 9.01 -17.08
CA ALA A 21 -10.51 8.52 -16.64
C ALA A 21 -10.45 7.03 -16.25
N ASN A 22 -9.84 6.22 -17.11
CA ASN A 22 -9.64 4.78 -16.86
C ASN A 22 -8.76 4.52 -15.64
N ARG A 23 -7.64 5.24 -15.49
CA ARG A 23 -6.78 5.13 -14.30
C ARG A 23 -7.54 5.50 -13.04
N THR A 24 -8.33 6.56 -13.08
CA THR A 24 -9.14 7.00 -11.93
C THR A 24 -10.21 5.97 -11.58
N ARG A 25 -10.92 5.42 -12.58
CA ARG A 25 -11.90 4.35 -12.39
C ARG A 25 -11.26 3.14 -11.69
N LEU A 26 -10.13 2.65 -12.21
CA LEU A 26 -9.40 1.52 -11.62
C LEU A 26 -8.92 1.80 -10.19
N LEU A 27 -8.43 3.02 -9.93
CA LEU A 27 -8.02 3.41 -8.58
C LEU A 27 -9.17 3.37 -7.59
N ILE A 28 -10.36 3.86 -7.99
CA ILE A 28 -11.56 3.85 -7.15
C ILE A 28 -12.02 2.41 -6.89
N GLU A 29 -12.15 1.59 -7.94
CA GLU A 29 -12.55 0.19 -7.84
C GLU A 29 -11.61 -0.58 -6.90
N ASN A 30 -10.30 -0.45 -7.10
CA ASN A 30 -9.31 -1.10 -6.24
C ASN A 30 -9.35 -0.57 -4.81
N CYS A 31 -9.56 0.74 -4.60
CA CYS A 31 -9.68 1.33 -3.26
C CYS A 31 -10.83 0.67 -2.47
N TYR A 32 -12.02 0.57 -3.07
CA TYR A 32 -13.18 -0.04 -2.41
C TYR A 32 -13.01 -1.55 -2.20
N ALA A 33 -12.49 -2.28 -3.19
CA ALA A 33 -12.21 -3.70 -3.05
C ALA A 33 -11.23 -3.97 -1.89
N GLN A 34 -10.15 -3.17 -1.80
CA GLN A 34 -9.17 -3.27 -0.72
C GLN A 34 -9.76 -2.86 0.63
N ALA A 35 -10.63 -1.85 0.69
CA ALA A 35 -11.28 -1.44 1.93
C ALA A 35 -12.19 -2.54 2.49
N LEU A 36 -13.01 -3.16 1.63
CA LEU A 36 -13.87 -4.29 2.02
C LEU A 36 -13.05 -5.49 2.51
N ALA A 37 -11.99 -5.86 1.79
CA ALA A 37 -11.10 -6.95 2.20
C ALA A 37 -10.47 -6.67 3.58
N GLN A 38 -10.03 -5.44 3.84
CA GLN A 38 -9.45 -5.06 5.13
C GLN A 38 -10.44 -5.10 6.28
N CYS A 39 -11.69 -4.66 6.06
CA CYS A 39 -12.75 -4.78 7.06
C CYS A 39 -12.98 -6.24 7.43
N HIS A 40 -13.09 -7.12 6.42
CA HIS A 40 -13.28 -8.56 6.62
C HIS A 40 -12.11 -9.21 7.35
N GLU A 41 -10.87 -8.87 6.97
CA GLU A 41 -9.69 -9.39 7.66
C GLU A 41 -9.61 -8.94 9.13
N ARG A 42 -10.04 -7.70 9.43
CA ARG A 42 -10.08 -7.17 10.79
C ARG A 42 -11.10 -7.91 11.66
N GLU A 43 -12.28 -8.19 11.11
CA GLU A 43 -13.31 -8.98 11.78
C GLU A 43 -12.83 -10.41 12.06
N LYS A 44 -12.20 -11.06 11.07
CA LYS A 44 -11.59 -12.38 11.24
C LYS A 44 -10.52 -12.42 12.34
N ARG A 45 -9.69 -11.38 12.47
CA ARG A 45 -8.69 -11.30 13.54
C ARG A 45 -9.34 -11.18 14.92
N LEU A 46 -10.41 -10.41 15.03
CA LEU A 46 -11.20 -10.31 16.26
C LEU A 46 -11.86 -11.65 16.61
N GLN A 47 -12.51 -12.31 15.65
CA GLN A 47 -13.13 -13.61 15.86
C GLN A 47 -12.12 -14.64 16.39
N LYS A 48 -10.94 -14.72 15.78
CA LYS A 48 -9.86 -15.61 16.24
C LYS A 48 -9.38 -15.30 17.66
N LEU A 49 -9.36 -14.02 18.05
CA LEU A 49 -9.01 -13.64 19.42
C LEU A 49 -10.07 -14.14 20.40
N GLU A 50 -11.36 -13.92 20.11
CA GLU A 50 -12.45 -14.37 20.98
C GLU A 50 -12.49 -15.90 21.11
N GLU A 51 -12.35 -16.63 20.01
CA GLU A 51 -12.24 -18.10 20.01
C GLU A 51 -11.07 -18.58 20.87
N LYS A 52 -9.91 -17.92 20.76
CA LYS A 52 -8.73 -18.25 21.56
C LYS A 52 -8.95 -17.96 23.05
N MET A 53 -9.58 -16.84 23.39
CA MET A 53 -9.87 -16.48 24.78
C MET A 53 -10.89 -17.44 25.43
N GLU A 54 -11.85 -17.92 24.64
CA GLU A 54 -12.83 -18.90 25.10
C GLU A 54 -12.20 -20.28 25.29
N MET A 55 -11.35 -20.72 24.36
CA MET A 55 -10.58 -21.97 24.48
C MET A 55 -9.65 -21.97 25.70
N GLU A 56 -9.06 -20.82 26.03
CA GLU A 56 -8.21 -20.64 27.21
C GLU A 56 -9.01 -20.51 28.52
N GLY A 57 -10.35 -20.38 28.47
CA GLY A 57 -11.22 -20.29 29.65
C GLY A 57 -10.92 -19.08 30.54
N LEU A 58 -10.49 -17.96 29.95
CA LEU A 58 -10.04 -16.78 30.70
C LEU A 58 -11.18 -16.11 31.48
N SER A 59 -10.84 -15.45 32.59
CA SER A 59 -11.80 -14.60 33.31
C SER A 59 -12.17 -13.35 32.50
N GLU A 60 -13.33 -12.76 32.77
CA GLU A 60 -13.76 -11.55 32.06
C GLU A 60 -12.77 -10.38 32.21
N SER A 61 -12.10 -10.28 33.36
CA SER A 61 -11.06 -9.27 33.59
C SER A 61 -9.88 -9.43 32.62
N GLU A 62 -9.43 -10.66 32.39
CA GLU A 62 -8.33 -10.98 31.48
C GLU A 62 -8.75 -10.82 30.01
N LYS A 63 -9.99 -11.17 29.68
CA LYS A 63 -10.56 -10.95 28.34
C LYS A 63 -10.56 -9.47 27.99
N VAL A 64 -10.98 -8.60 28.92
CA VAL A 64 -10.96 -7.13 28.72
C VAL A 64 -9.54 -6.64 28.42
N VAL A 65 -8.54 -7.07 29.19
CA VAL A 65 -7.13 -6.68 28.96
C VAL A 65 -6.65 -7.15 27.58
N ARG A 66 -6.93 -8.40 27.20
CA ARG A 66 -6.55 -8.93 25.87
C ARG A 66 -7.21 -8.17 24.73
N ARG A 67 -8.50 -7.81 24.85
CA ARG A 67 -9.21 -6.99 23.86
C ARG A 67 -8.57 -5.61 23.71
N GLN A 68 -8.21 -4.96 24.82
CA GLN A 68 -7.51 -3.66 24.80
C GLN A 68 -6.17 -3.75 24.07
N VAL A 69 -5.35 -4.76 24.38
CA VAL A 69 -4.07 -4.99 23.69
C VAL A 69 -4.29 -5.24 22.19
N HIS A 70 -5.31 -6.02 21.82
CA HIS A 70 -5.63 -6.24 20.41
C HIS A 70 -6.05 -4.95 19.69
N MET A 71 -6.87 -4.10 20.32
CA MET A 71 -7.27 -2.80 19.76
C MET A 71 -6.07 -1.87 19.57
N ALA A 72 -5.12 -1.86 20.51
CA ALA A 72 -3.88 -1.10 20.37
C ALA A 72 -3.06 -1.58 19.16
N LYS A 73 -2.90 -2.91 19.00
CA LYS A 73 -2.20 -3.50 17.84
C LYS A 73 -2.86 -3.17 16.50
N GLU A 74 -4.19 -3.21 16.42
CA GLU A 74 -4.92 -2.81 15.20
C GLU A 74 -4.70 -1.32 14.88
N THR A 75 -4.70 -0.47 15.89
CA THR A 75 -4.43 0.97 15.73
C THR A 75 -3.01 1.22 15.21
N ASP A 76 -2.03 0.52 15.76
CA ASP A 76 -0.64 0.58 15.32
C ASP A 76 -0.46 0.07 13.89
N PHE A 77 -1.13 -1.03 13.53
CA PHE A 77 -1.13 -1.56 12.18
C PHE A 77 -1.68 -0.54 11.16
N LEU A 78 -2.82 0.09 11.45
CA LEU A 78 -3.41 1.12 10.59
C LEU A 78 -2.55 2.39 10.52
N ARG A 79 -1.81 2.72 11.57
CA ARG A 79 -0.83 3.81 11.56
C ARG A 79 0.37 3.47 10.68
N LEU A 80 0.96 2.29 10.84
CA LEU A 80 2.07 1.82 10.02
C LEU A 80 1.70 1.78 8.54
N LYS A 81 0.48 1.34 8.20
CA LYS A 81 0.00 1.32 6.82
C LYS A 81 -0.12 2.70 6.18
N ARG A 82 -0.35 3.75 6.98
CA ARG A 82 -0.37 5.15 6.51
C ARG A 82 1.04 5.71 6.31
N THR A 83 2.04 5.18 7.02
CA THR A 83 3.42 5.60 6.87
C THR A 83 3.94 5.23 5.48
N ARG A 84 4.37 6.24 4.72
CA ARG A 84 5.01 6.05 3.42
C ARG A 84 6.51 6.22 3.60
N LEU A 85 7.25 5.12 3.51
CA LEU A 85 8.71 5.16 3.50
C LEU A 85 9.20 5.61 2.13
N THR A 86 10.15 6.53 2.14
CA THR A 86 10.81 7.10 0.98
C THR A 86 12.32 6.99 1.15
N VAL A 87 13.07 7.26 0.08
CA VAL A 87 14.54 7.26 0.14
C VAL A 87 15.06 8.34 1.12
N ALA A 88 14.29 9.41 1.34
CA ALA A 88 14.67 10.49 2.24
C ALA A 88 14.68 10.08 3.73
N ASP A 89 14.01 8.98 4.08
CA ASP A 89 13.98 8.46 5.45
C ASP A 89 15.27 7.70 5.83
N PHE A 90 16.22 7.59 4.89
CA PHE A 90 17.45 6.82 5.03
C PHE A 90 18.68 7.64 4.67
N THR A 91 19.71 7.53 5.51
CA THR A 91 21.04 8.06 5.23
C THR A 91 21.89 6.98 4.57
N SER A 92 22.45 7.29 3.40
CA SER A 92 23.38 6.40 2.71
C SER A 92 24.74 6.41 3.40
N LEU A 93 25.23 5.24 3.82
CA LEU A 93 26.53 5.10 4.48
C LEU A 93 27.61 4.68 3.49
N LYS A 94 27.44 3.53 2.85
CA LYS A 94 28.47 2.94 1.98
C LYS A 94 27.87 2.10 0.88
N VAL A 95 28.48 2.11 -0.30
CA VAL A 95 28.16 1.15 -1.36
C VAL A 95 28.75 -0.22 -1.02
N ILE A 96 27.92 -1.26 -0.97
CA ILE A 96 28.34 -2.62 -0.64
C ILE A 96 28.37 -3.57 -1.83
N GLY A 97 27.72 -3.22 -2.95
CA GLY A 97 27.81 -4.03 -4.16
C GLY A 97 27.25 -3.32 -5.40
N ARG A 98 27.82 -3.63 -6.56
CA ARG A 98 27.36 -3.16 -7.88
C ARG A 98 27.13 -4.36 -8.77
N GLY A 99 26.01 -4.39 -9.48
CA GLY A 99 25.69 -5.46 -10.43
C GLY A 99 24.94 -4.93 -11.65
N ALA A 100 24.58 -5.83 -12.56
CA ALA A 100 23.95 -5.49 -13.84
C ALA A 100 22.58 -4.78 -13.71
N PHE A 101 21.89 -4.99 -12.59
CA PHE A 101 20.54 -4.46 -12.31
C PHE A 101 20.55 -3.28 -11.33
N GLY A 102 21.73 -2.78 -10.97
CA GLY A 102 21.89 -1.61 -10.09
C GLY A 102 22.81 -1.83 -8.90
N GLU A 103 22.69 -0.97 -7.89
CA GLU A 103 23.63 -0.84 -6.77
C GLU A 103 22.97 -1.21 -5.44
N VAL A 104 23.74 -1.82 -4.53
CA VAL A 104 23.33 -2.08 -3.15
C VAL A 104 24.11 -1.14 -2.24
N ARG A 105 23.41 -0.40 -1.39
CA ARG A 105 23.98 0.49 -0.39
C ARG A 105 23.64 0.06 1.02
N LEU A 106 24.61 0.12 1.91
CA LEU A 106 24.36 0.15 3.34
C LEU A 106 23.75 1.51 3.69
N VAL A 107 22.57 1.48 4.30
CA VAL A 107 21.82 2.67 4.67
C VAL A 107 21.44 2.59 6.15
N GLN A 108 21.21 3.74 6.77
CA GLN A 108 20.71 3.83 8.14
C GLN A 108 19.39 4.59 8.13
N LYS A 109 18.35 4.04 8.75
CA LYS A 109 17.07 4.74 8.89
C LYS A 109 17.22 5.86 9.90
N ILE A 110 16.82 7.08 9.54
CA ILE A 110 17.13 8.29 10.32
C ILE A 110 16.47 8.26 11.70
N ASP A 111 15.22 7.80 11.77
CA ASP A 111 14.42 7.87 13.00
C ASP A 111 14.83 6.82 14.06
N THR A 112 15.24 5.63 13.63
CA THR A 112 15.54 4.51 14.53
C THR A 112 17.02 4.18 14.62
N GLY A 113 17.85 4.69 13.70
CA GLY A 113 19.27 4.36 13.62
C GLY A 113 19.56 2.93 13.15
N HIS A 114 18.55 2.13 12.79
CA HIS A 114 18.77 0.77 12.30
C HIS A 114 19.43 0.77 10.92
N VAL A 115 20.38 -0.13 10.75
CA VAL A 115 21.16 -0.30 9.51
C VAL A 115 20.49 -1.36 8.63
N TYR A 116 20.36 -1.06 7.35
CA TYR A 116 19.75 -1.90 6.32
C TYR A 116 20.60 -1.93 5.04
N ALA A 117 20.34 -2.90 4.17
CA ALA A 117 20.85 -2.91 2.79
C ALA A 117 19.75 -2.45 1.82
N MET A 118 19.95 -1.29 1.18
CA MET A 118 19.04 -0.75 0.17
C MET A 118 19.49 -1.18 -1.23
N LYS A 119 18.66 -1.97 -1.92
CA LYS A 119 18.83 -2.29 -3.33
C LYS A 119 18.22 -1.19 -4.19
N ILE A 120 19.04 -0.51 -4.98
CA ILE A 120 18.61 0.52 -5.93
C ILE A 120 18.55 -0.13 -7.30
N LEU A 121 17.34 -0.19 -7.87
CA LEU A 121 17.05 -0.73 -9.19
C LEU A 121 16.71 0.40 -10.17
N ARG A 122 17.26 0.34 -11.38
CA ARG A 122 16.92 1.27 -12.46
C ARG A 122 15.86 0.64 -13.35
N LYS A 123 14.59 1.01 -13.13
CA LYS A 123 13.44 0.38 -13.82
C LYS A 123 13.50 0.49 -15.34
N THR A 124 14.01 1.58 -15.89
CA THR A 124 14.16 1.76 -17.35
C THR A 124 15.12 0.73 -17.93
N GLU A 125 16.30 0.56 -17.31
CA GLU A 125 17.31 -0.42 -17.72
C GLU A 125 16.85 -1.88 -17.50
N MET A 126 15.96 -2.13 -16.54
CA MET A 126 15.35 -3.46 -16.36
C MET A 126 14.41 -3.81 -17.52
N LEU A 127 13.52 -2.88 -17.88
CA LEU A 127 12.53 -3.10 -18.95
C LEU A 127 13.19 -3.29 -20.32
N GLU A 128 14.27 -2.56 -20.61
CA GLU A 128 15.03 -2.70 -21.87
C GLU A 128 15.73 -4.05 -22.03
N LYS A 129 15.95 -4.79 -20.94
CA LYS A 129 16.62 -6.09 -20.94
C LYS A 129 15.65 -7.29 -20.89
N GLU A 130 14.34 -7.05 -21.07
CA GLU A 130 13.27 -8.07 -21.05
C GLU A 130 13.34 -9.05 -19.85
N GLN A 131 13.67 -8.52 -18.67
CA GLN A 131 13.72 -9.27 -17.41
C GLN A 131 12.95 -8.58 -16.29
#